data_AF-V9KLG7-F1
#
_entry.id   AF-V9KLG7-F1
#
_cell.length_a   1.000
_cell.length_b   1.000
_cell.length_c   1.000
_cell.angle_alpha   90.00
_cell.angle_beta   90.00
_cell.angle_gamma   90.00
#
_symmetry.space_group_name_H-M   'P 1'
#
loop_
_entity.id
_entity.type
_entity.pdbx_description
1 polymer ?
#
loop_
_entity_poly.entity_id
_entity_poly.type
_entity_poly.pdbx_seq_one_letter_code
_entity_poly.pdbx_strand_id
1 'polypeptide(L)'
;VSPQQHGVPSMPPGFQEADPSELSRIPEKPPPLPEKKSRHILAYMQFVEDYSEPQPHVFYQTPQNEHIYEQRNKRFQEVYGFNDSFSSTDSSSQEFVPPPALPPKQRQLSETNSEDAGEGEYVNLYSSSQTNGDLSHPEAEPAESENAQEVNQDDSETMGGSETGKQDGDDRRAKALESADSGQCEEEVDELSLIEHEEIMSRLTLKQEGEDGPEVRGGSVDILIVHATETDRKDLVLYCEAFLTTYRTFIPPEDIIKKLHYRYETFCNCPDTFKKRVSKNTFFVLVRVVDELCLAELSDEILKVLMELVFRLVCSGELSLARVLRKNILDKAEQKRIVRVLALMKPLAARGVSARPGTLHDFHSHEIAEQLTLLDAELFYKIEIPEVLLWAKEQNEEKSPNLTQFTEHFNNMSYWVRSIIIQQEKAQDRERLLLKFIKIMKHLRKLNNFNSYLAILSALDSAPIRRLEWQKQTSEGLAEYCMLIDSSSSFRAYRAALAEVEPPCIPYLGLILQDLTFVHLGNPDFIDGKINFSKRWQQFNILDSMRRFQQVHYELKRNDEIVSFFNDFGDHLAEEALWELSLKIKPRNIQRRKTEREEKT
;
A
#
# COMPACT_ATOMS: atom_id res chain seq x y z
N VAL A 1 -25.50 75.05 5.77
CA VAL A 1 -24.85 75.97 6.72
C VAL A 1 -23.76 75.19 7.43
N SER A 2 -22.57 75.78 7.62
CA SER A 2 -21.39 75.09 8.16
C SER A 2 -21.35 75.19 9.72
N PRO A 3 -20.32 74.69 10.44
CA PRO A 3 -20.52 73.53 11.30
C PRO A 3 -20.30 73.81 12.81
N GLN A 4 -20.51 72.80 13.66
CA GLN A 4 -20.13 72.82 15.08
C GLN A 4 -19.35 71.58 15.52
N GLN A 5 -18.72 71.68 16.69
CA GLN A 5 -17.56 70.87 17.11
C GLN A 5 -17.92 69.84 18.19
N HIS A 6 -17.46 68.60 18.00
CA HIS A 6 -17.09 67.64 19.05
C HIS A 6 -15.75 67.00 18.61
N GLY A 7 -14.84 66.53 19.45
CA GLY A 7 -14.81 66.45 20.92
C GLY A 7 -13.87 65.30 21.31
N VAL A 8 -12.68 65.59 21.84
CA VAL A 8 -11.58 64.60 21.99
C VAL A 8 -11.41 64.16 23.45
N PRO A 9 -11.22 62.86 23.71
CA PRO A 9 -10.15 62.45 24.62
C PRO A 9 -9.39 61.15 24.24
N SER A 10 -8.05 61.23 24.33
CA SER A 10 -7.07 60.18 24.69
C SER A 10 -7.11 58.77 24.07
N MET A 11 -6.00 58.40 23.41
CA MET A 11 -5.49 57.02 23.25
C MET A 11 -4.36 56.75 24.28
N PRO A 12 -4.08 55.48 24.64
CA PRO A 12 -3.04 55.13 25.62
C PRO A 12 -1.61 55.22 25.07
N PRO A 13 -0.58 55.37 25.93
CA PRO A 13 0.83 55.46 25.53
C PRO A 13 1.44 54.09 25.22
N GLY A 14 2.41 54.03 24.29
CA GLY A 14 3.10 52.76 23.99
C GLY A 14 4.12 52.76 22.85
N PHE A 15 4.15 53.77 21.97
CA PHE A 15 5.15 53.87 20.90
C PHE A 15 6.29 54.82 21.32
N GLN A 16 7.50 54.28 21.45
CA GLN A 16 8.74 55.06 21.47
C GLN A 16 9.20 55.32 20.03
N GLU A 17 9.80 56.47 19.78
CA GLU A 17 10.42 56.80 18.50
C GLU A 17 11.69 55.94 18.31
N ALA A 18 11.87 55.36 17.13
CA ALA A 18 13.02 54.51 16.82
C ALA A 18 14.26 55.35 16.46
N ASP A 19 15.42 54.96 16.98
CA ASP A 19 16.69 55.62 16.70
C ASP A 19 17.12 55.41 15.22
N PRO A 20 17.46 56.47 14.45
CA PRO A 20 17.85 56.33 13.05
C PRO A 20 19.13 55.52 12.76
N SER A 21 19.88 55.08 13.79
CA SER A 21 21.23 54.49 13.64
C SER A 21 21.28 52.97 13.39
N GLU A 22 20.19 52.20 13.55
CA GLU A 22 20.21 50.72 13.35
C GLU A 22 20.12 50.26 11.88
N LEU A 23 20.04 51.17 10.90
CA LEU A 23 19.82 50.86 9.46
C LEU A 23 21.02 50.23 8.72
N SER A 24 21.94 49.56 9.43
CA SER A 24 23.23 49.10 8.89
C SER A 24 23.58 47.63 9.17
N ARG A 25 22.58 46.74 9.35
CA ARG A 25 22.78 45.27 9.40
C ARG A 25 21.79 44.51 8.52
N ILE A 26 22.12 44.36 7.24
CA ILE A 26 21.47 43.39 6.36
C ILE A 26 22.04 41.99 6.69
N PRO A 27 21.22 40.98 7.03
CA PRO A 27 21.70 39.61 7.13
C PRO A 27 22.00 39.05 5.74
N GLU A 28 23.26 38.71 5.44
CA GLU A 28 23.70 38.24 4.11
C GLU A 28 23.14 36.86 3.71
N LYS A 29 22.32 36.23 4.55
CA LYS A 29 21.54 35.03 4.21
C LYS A 29 20.11 35.22 4.71
N PRO A 30 19.08 34.88 3.91
CA PRO A 30 17.73 34.75 4.44
C PRO A 30 17.72 33.66 5.53
N PRO A 31 16.77 33.71 6.48
CA PRO A 31 16.57 32.58 7.38
C PRO A 31 16.32 31.31 6.54
N PRO A 32 16.83 30.14 6.95
CA PRO A 32 16.54 28.91 6.25
C PRO A 32 15.03 28.74 6.16
N LEU A 33 14.54 28.40 4.96
CA LEU A 33 13.16 27.94 4.80
C LEU A 33 12.95 26.78 5.79
N PRO A 34 11.78 26.70 6.47
CA PRO A 34 11.50 25.58 7.35
C PRO A 34 11.69 24.28 6.55
N GLU A 35 12.42 23.32 7.12
CA GLU A 35 12.55 21.99 6.51
C GLU A 35 11.15 21.50 6.14
N LYS A 36 10.97 21.00 4.90
CA LYS A 36 9.68 20.41 4.49
C LYS A 36 9.32 19.36 5.54
N LYS A 37 8.21 19.57 6.26
CA LYS A 37 7.74 18.69 7.33
C LYS A 37 7.09 17.43 6.74
N SER A 38 7.82 16.74 5.88
CA SER A 38 7.45 15.47 5.28
C SER A 38 8.31 14.37 5.88
N ARG A 39 7.86 13.88 7.04
CA ARG A 39 8.48 12.80 7.81
C ARG A 39 7.41 11.85 8.38
N HIS A 40 6.16 11.90 7.91
CA HIS A 40 5.06 11.13 8.48
C HIS A 40 5.23 9.63 8.18
N ILE A 41 5.49 9.30 6.92
CA ILE A 41 5.75 7.90 6.51
C ILE A 41 7.09 7.40 7.08
N LEU A 42 8.10 8.27 7.23
CA LEU A 42 9.38 7.90 7.85
C LEU A 42 9.25 7.63 9.35
N ALA A 43 8.55 8.47 10.11
CA ALA A 43 8.29 8.25 11.55
C ALA A 43 7.38 7.02 11.80
N TYR A 44 6.53 6.68 10.82
CA TYR A 44 5.76 5.44 10.81
C TYR A 44 6.66 4.21 10.61
N MET A 45 7.58 4.25 9.63
CA MET A 45 8.55 3.19 9.36
C MET A 45 9.61 3.03 10.46
N GLN A 46 9.93 4.09 11.21
CA GLN A 46 10.89 4.06 12.33
C GLN A 46 10.55 2.99 13.39
N PHE A 47 9.28 2.62 13.56
CA PHE A 47 8.90 1.56 14.49
C PHE A 47 9.50 0.17 14.15
N VAL A 48 9.99 -0.04 12.93
CA VAL A 48 10.70 -1.25 12.48
C VAL A 48 12.13 -0.94 12.00
N GLU A 49 12.81 0.04 12.60
CA GLU A 49 14.18 0.44 12.24
C GLU A 49 15.24 -0.68 12.39
N ASP A 50 15.05 -1.63 13.33
CA ASP A 50 15.90 -2.81 13.52
C ASP A 50 15.69 -3.90 12.42
N TYR A 51 15.48 -3.49 11.18
CA TYR A 51 15.24 -4.37 10.03
C TYR A 51 16.54 -5.01 9.54
N SER A 52 16.69 -6.31 9.78
CA SER A 52 17.69 -7.14 9.08
C SER A 52 17.23 -7.46 7.65
N GLU A 53 18.17 -7.46 6.70
CA GLU A 53 17.93 -7.90 5.32
C GLU A 53 17.27 -9.30 5.29
N PRO A 54 16.07 -9.44 4.68
CA PRO A 54 15.42 -10.74 4.52
C PRO A 54 16.10 -11.55 3.41
N GLN A 55 16.07 -12.87 3.55
CA GLN A 55 16.62 -13.78 2.55
C GLN A 55 15.88 -13.62 1.20
N PRO A 56 16.58 -13.57 0.04
CA PRO A 56 15.96 -13.29 -1.26
C PRO A 56 14.76 -14.17 -1.62
N HIS A 57 14.76 -15.45 -1.18
CA HIS A 57 13.66 -16.38 -1.40
C HIS A 57 12.30 -15.88 -0.85
N VAL A 58 12.29 -14.99 0.16
CA VAL A 58 11.06 -14.41 0.73
C VAL A 58 10.30 -13.61 -0.32
N PHE A 59 11.00 -12.92 -1.22
CA PHE A 59 10.39 -12.13 -2.29
C PHE A 59 10.03 -12.95 -3.54
N TYR A 60 10.53 -14.18 -3.64
CA TYR A 60 10.28 -15.10 -4.77
C TYR A 60 9.22 -16.16 -4.49
N GLN A 61 8.65 -16.23 -3.28
CA GLN A 61 7.51 -17.12 -2.99
C GLN A 61 6.36 -16.82 -3.95
N THR A 62 5.78 -17.85 -4.58
CA THR A 62 4.57 -17.71 -5.38
C THR A 62 3.42 -17.20 -4.51
N PRO A 63 2.53 -16.32 -5.02
CA PRO A 63 1.31 -15.94 -4.30
C PRO A 63 0.54 -17.20 -3.87
N GLN A 64 0.16 -17.27 -2.60
CA GLN A 64 -0.27 -18.54 -1.98
C GLN A 64 -1.56 -19.15 -2.58
N ASN A 65 -2.27 -18.41 -3.44
CA ASN A 65 -3.58 -18.77 -3.98
C ASN A 65 -3.73 -18.38 -5.45
N GLU A 66 -3.03 -19.05 -6.37
CA GLU A 66 -3.21 -18.89 -7.83
C GLU A 66 -4.69 -19.01 -8.26
N HIS A 67 -5.44 -19.92 -7.64
CA HIS A 67 -6.88 -20.12 -7.88
C HIS A 67 -7.72 -18.86 -7.59
N ILE A 68 -7.33 -18.01 -6.64
CA ILE A 68 -8.02 -16.73 -6.39
C ILE A 68 -7.84 -15.80 -7.60
N TYR A 69 -6.68 -15.83 -8.26
CA TYR A 69 -6.43 -15.04 -9.46
C TYR A 69 -7.16 -15.59 -10.69
N GLU A 70 -7.23 -16.92 -10.88
CA GLU A 70 -8.11 -17.52 -11.89
C GLU A 70 -9.58 -17.12 -11.67
N GLN A 71 -10.07 -17.23 -10.43
CA GLN A 71 -11.45 -16.92 -10.06
C GLN A 71 -11.76 -15.42 -10.21
N ARG A 72 -10.83 -14.53 -9.85
CA ARG A 72 -10.92 -13.07 -10.06
C ARG A 72 -10.98 -12.73 -11.54
N ASN A 73 -10.11 -13.31 -12.37
CA ASN A 73 -10.07 -13.06 -13.80
C ASN A 73 -11.36 -13.55 -14.48
N LYS A 74 -11.85 -14.75 -14.13
CA LYS A 74 -13.13 -15.29 -14.60
C LYS A 74 -14.32 -14.41 -14.17
N ARG A 75 -14.38 -13.99 -12.92
CA ARG A 75 -15.45 -13.10 -12.43
C ARG A 75 -15.45 -11.74 -13.14
N PHE A 76 -14.26 -11.21 -13.49
CA PHE A 76 -14.14 -9.99 -14.29
C PHE A 76 -14.67 -10.21 -15.71
N GLN A 77 -14.33 -11.33 -16.36
CA GLN A 77 -14.89 -11.73 -17.65
C GLN A 77 -16.42 -11.83 -17.61
N GLU A 78 -16.98 -12.52 -16.61
CA GLU A 78 -18.42 -12.66 -16.40
C GLU A 78 -19.12 -11.31 -16.20
N VAL A 79 -18.57 -10.41 -15.36
CA VAL A 79 -19.14 -9.08 -15.06
C VAL A 79 -19.20 -8.17 -16.28
N TYR A 80 -18.21 -8.26 -17.18
CA TYR A 80 -18.17 -7.46 -18.40
C TYR A 80 -18.71 -8.19 -19.64
N GLY A 81 -19.06 -9.48 -19.53
CA GLY A 81 -19.70 -10.27 -20.58
C GLY A 81 -18.74 -10.89 -21.61
N PHE A 82 -17.48 -11.11 -21.24
CA PHE A 82 -16.45 -11.77 -22.06
C PHE A 82 -16.51 -13.31 -21.92
N ASN A 83 -17.64 -13.93 -22.23
CA ASN A 83 -17.77 -15.40 -22.16
C ASN A 83 -17.33 -16.10 -23.46
N ASP A 84 -16.79 -17.32 -23.32
CA ASP A 84 -16.22 -18.16 -24.40
C ASP A 84 -17.22 -18.74 -25.41
N SER A 85 -18.33 -18.05 -25.72
CA SER A 85 -19.38 -18.49 -26.66
C SER A 85 -18.94 -18.51 -28.14
N PHE A 86 -17.64 -18.62 -28.41
CA PHE A 86 -17.01 -18.81 -29.72
C PHE A 86 -15.98 -19.94 -29.74
N SER A 87 -15.75 -20.63 -28.62
CA SER A 87 -15.19 -21.98 -28.65
C SER A 87 -16.31 -22.96 -29.03
N SER A 88 -16.01 -23.98 -29.82
CA SER A 88 -16.96 -24.99 -30.35
C SER A 88 -18.12 -24.44 -31.20
N THR A 89 -17.81 -23.90 -32.38
CA THR A 89 -18.76 -23.98 -33.52
C THR A 89 -18.73 -25.39 -34.13
N ASP A 90 -19.37 -26.37 -33.48
CA ASP A 90 -19.76 -27.62 -34.14
C ASP A 90 -21.07 -28.20 -33.55
N SER A 91 -21.90 -28.76 -34.43
CA SER A 91 -22.96 -29.73 -34.16
C SER A 91 -24.02 -29.44 -33.07
N SER A 92 -24.92 -28.50 -33.41
CA SER A 92 -26.38 -28.63 -33.24
C SER A 92 -26.98 -29.09 -31.89
N SER A 93 -27.35 -28.15 -31.03
CA SER A 93 -28.50 -28.30 -30.10
C SER A 93 -29.21 -26.94 -29.89
N GLN A 94 -30.34 -26.74 -30.58
CA GLN A 94 -31.09 -25.47 -30.53
C GLN A 94 -32.22 -25.53 -29.50
N GLU A 95 -31.89 -25.40 -28.21
CA GLU A 95 -32.91 -25.27 -27.17
C GLU A 95 -33.57 -23.88 -27.21
N PHE A 96 -34.83 -23.85 -27.66
CA PHE A 96 -35.69 -22.67 -27.57
C PHE A 96 -36.16 -22.48 -26.12
N VAL A 97 -35.59 -21.49 -25.43
CA VAL A 97 -36.15 -21.01 -24.15
C VAL A 97 -37.52 -20.37 -24.41
N PRO A 98 -38.62 -20.84 -23.77
CA PRO A 98 -39.95 -20.25 -23.95
C PRO A 98 -40.05 -18.87 -23.26
N PRO A 99 -40.89 -17.95 -23.76
CA PRO A 99 -41.07 -16.63 -23.15
C PRO A 99 -41.74 -16.73 -21.76
N PRO A 100 -41.43 -15.80 -20.83
CA PRO A 100 -41.91 -15.86 -19.46
C PRO A 100 -43.44 -15.72 -19.36
N ALA A 101 -44.05 -16.60 -18.55
CA ALA A 101 -45.50 -16.59 -18.32
C ALA A 101 -45.94 -15.44 -17.42
N LEU A 102 -47.08 -14.82 -17.75
CA LEU A 102 -47.72 -13.80 -16.92
C LEU A 102 -48.35 -14.43 -15.65
N PRO A 103 -48.41 -13.69 -14.53
CA PRO A 103 -48.94 -14.22 -13.26
C PRO A 103 -50.45 -14.52 -13.35
N PRO A 104 -50.93 -15.61 -12.71
CA PRO A 104 -52.34 -16.00 -12.76
C PRO A 104 -53.24 -15.05 -11.98
N LYS A 105 -54.47 -14.85 -12.49
CA LYS A 105 -55.49 -14.04 -11.82
C LYS A 105 -56.01 -14.74 -10.57
N GLN A 106 -56.08 -14.00 -9.45
CA GLN A 106 -56.82 -14.43 -8.27
C GLN A 106 -58.31 -14.67 -8.61
N ARG A 107 -58.90 -15.71 -8.00
CA ARG A 107 -60.34 -15.89 -7.87
C ARG A 107 -60.64 -16.43 -6.47
N GLN A 108 -61.75 -15.99 -5.89
CA GLN A 108 -62.07 -16.18 -4.46
C GLN A 108 -62.73 -17.55 -4.16
N LEU A 109 -62.99 -17.77 -2.86
CA LEU A 109 -63.74 -18.87 -2.21
C LEU A 109 -62.91 -20.14 -1.90
N SER A 110 -63.07 -20.80 -0.75
CA SER A 110 -63.68 -20.42 0.55
C SER A 110 -63.39 -21.48 1.63
N GLU A 111 -63.20 -21.04 2.89
CA GLU A 111 -63.46 -21.73 4.19
C GLU A 111 -63.33 -23.27 4.32
N THR A 112 -62.49 -23.75 5.26
CA THR A 112 -62.94 -24.39 6.54
C THR A 112 -61.76 -24.79 7.45
N ASN A 113 -62.04 -25.15 8.72
CA ASN A 113 -61.08 -25.31 9.82
C ASN A 113 -60.55 -26.75 9.99
N SER A 114 -59.35 -26.90 10.58
CA SER A 114 -59.14 -27.66 11.84
C SER A 114 -57.72 -27.48 12.42
N GLU A 115 -57.56 -27.74 13.72
CA GLU A 115 -56.31 -27.64 14.49
C GLU A 115 -55.56 -28.99 14.53
N ASP A 116 -54.23 -29.00 14.79
CA ASP A 116 -53.60 -29.54 16.03
C ASP A 116 -52.03 -29.44 15.95
N ALA A 117 -51.32 -29.84 17.01
CA ALA A 117 -49.88 -29.63 17.24
C ALA A 117 -48.95 -30.83 16.94
N GLY A 118 -47.63 -30.65 17.06
CA GLY A 118 -46.64 -31.73 17.04
C GLY A 118 -45.18 -31.26 17.10
N GLU A 119 -44.39 -31.80 18.02
CA GLU A 119 -42.95 -31.56 18.20
C GLU A 119 -42.09 -32.57 17.41
N GLY A 120 -40.76 -32.35 17.30
CA GLY A 120 -39.84 -33.37 16.80
C GLY A 120 -38.42 -32.88 16.49
N GLU A 121 -37.44 -33.28 17.31
CA GLU A 121 -36.01 -33.02 17.08
C GLU A 121 -35.39 -34.00 16.07
N TYR A 122 -34.23 -33.64 15.50
CA TYR A 122 -33.19 -34.65 15.25
C TYR A 122 -31.79 -34.05 15.40
N VAL A 123 -30.97 -34.65 16.26
CA VAL A 123 -29.57 -34.28 16.52
C VAL A 123 -28.66 -35.29 15.84
N ASN A 124 -27.54 -34.85 15.27
CA ASN A 124 -26.56 -35.74 14.65
C ASN A 124 -25.18 -35.57 15.32
N LEU A 125 -24.74 -36.61 16.03
CA LEU A 125 -23.41 -36.77 16.61
C LEU A 125 -22.72 -37.94 15.91
N TYR A 126 -21.47 -37.77 15.48
CA TYR A 126 -20.48 -38.85 15.50
C TYR A 126 -19.05 -38.30 15.44
N SER A 127 -18.11 -39.01 16.08
CA SER A 127 -16.67 -38.70 16.14
C SER A 127 -15.88 -39.98 16.49
N SER A 128 -14.55 -39.94 16.30
CA SER A 128 -13.57 -41.04 16.55
C SER A 128 -13.58 -42.17 15.50
N SER A 129 -12.51 -42.96 15.28
CA SER A 129 -11.36 -43.26 16.16
C SER A 129 -10.07 -43.73 15.44
N GLN A 130 -8.89 -43.31 15.93
CA GLN A 130 -7.61 -44.09 16.10
C GLN A 130 -6.92 -44.70 14.84
N THR A 131 -5.64 -45.14 14.78
CA THR A 131 -4.43 -45.28 15.66
C THR A 131 -3.18 -44.70 14.92
N ASN A 132 -1.91 -44.61 15.39
CA ASN A 132 -1.15 -45.08 16.59
C ASN A 132 -0.10 -43.98 16.99
N GLY A 133 1.11 -44.11 17.58
CA GLY A 133 2.04 -45.21 17.98
C GLY A 133 3.25 -45.36 17.02
N ASP A 134 4.55 -45.35 17.40
CA ASP A 134 5.23 -45.24 18.73
C ASP A 134 6.67 -44.63 18.64
N LEU A 135 7.40 -44.52 19.77
CA LEU A 135 8.59 -43.68 20.10
C LEU A 135 9.99 -44.12 19.60
N SER A 136 10.95 -43.17 19.48
CA SER A 136 12.23 -43.16 20.27
C SER A 136 13.18 -41.97 19.98
N HIS A 137 14.03 -41.64 20.97
CA HIS A 137 15.16 -40.66 20.96
C HIS A 137 16.42 -41.39 21.51
N PRO A 138 17.66 -40.93 21.24
CA PRO A 138 18.37 -40.04 22.21
C PRO A 138 19.39 -39.05 21.58
N GLU A 139 20.20 -38.40 22.42
CA GLU A 139 21.19 -37.35 22.09
C GLU A 139 22.51 -37.85 21.46
N ALA A 140 23.27 -36.96 20.81
CA ALA A 140 24.65 -36.56 21.22
C ALA A 140 25.35 -35.59 20.23
N GLU A 141 26.00 -34.55 20.79
CA GLU A 141 27.17 -33.86 20.21
C GLU A 141 28.46 -34.49 20.81
N PRO A 142 29.74 -34.25 20.37
CA PRO A 142 30.28 -32.90 20.08
C PRO A 142 31.48 -32.74 19.07
N ALA A 143 31.87 -31.47 18.87
CA ALA A 143 33.24 -30.90 18.77
C ALA A 143 34.28 -31.23 17.64
N GLU A 144 35.04 -30.16 17.31
CA GLU A 144 36.43 -30.07 16.78
C GLU A 144 36.78 -30.78 15.44
N SER A 145 37.40 -30.12 14.45
CA SER A 145 38.73 -29.48 14.55
C SER A 145 39.09 -28.47 13.43
N GLU A 146 40.03 -27.58 13.78
CA GLU A 146 40.96 -26.76 12.98
C GLU A 146 41.16 -27.09 11.48
N ASN A 147 41.27 -26.04 10.64
CA ASN A 147 42.60 -25.55 10.21
C ASN A 147 42.55 -24.09 9.72
N ALA A 148 43.70 -23.41 9.70
CA ALA A 148 43.83 -22.01 9.30
C ALA A 148 44.73 -21.86 8.06
N GLN A 149 44.56 -20.74 7.33
CA GLN A 149 45.72 -20.02 6.80
C GLN A 149 45.42 -18.54 6.58
N GLU A 150 46.33 -17.71 7.06
CA GLU A 150 46.36 -16.26 6.86
C GLU A 150 46.88 -15.92 5.45
N VAL A 151 46.68 -14.67 5.00
CA VAL A 151 47.78 -13.69 4.81
C VAL A 151 47.17 -12.37 4.32
N ASN A 152 47.20 -11.37 5.21
CA ASN A 152 47.57 -9.95 5.04
C ASN A 152 46.99 -9.15 3.85
N GLN A 153 46.29 -8.02 4.09
CA GLN A 153 46.82 -6.71 4.55
C GLN A 153 47.76 -6.03 3.51
N ASP A 154 47.71 -4.73 3.25
CA ASP A 154 46.85 -3.64 3.77
C ASP A 154 46.98 -2.40 2.86
N ASP A 155 46.08 -1.41 3.05
CA ASP A 155 46.35 0.05 2.98
C ASP A 155 46.85 0.73 1.67
N SER A 156 46.69 2.05 1.44
CA SER A 156 45.96 3.12 2.19
C SER A 156 45.70 4.38 1.33
N GLU A 157 44.61 5.09 1.66
CA GLU A 157 44.47 6.56 1.81
C GLU A 157 44.95 7.62 0.76
N THR A 158 43.96 8.36 0.24
CA THR A 158 43.69 9.81 0.52
C THR A 158 44.52 10.97 -0.11
N MET A 159 43.84 11.70 -1.03
CA MET A 159 43.78 13.17 -1.28
C MET A 159 45.01 14.05 -1.63
N GLY A 160 44.75 14.98 -2.57
CA GLY A 160 45.45 16.27 -2.76
C GLY A 160 46.20 16.42 -4.09
N GLY A 161 46.17 17.55 -4.82
CA GLY A 161 45.34 18.76 -4.69
C GLY A 161 45.95 20.00 -5.38
N SER A 162 45.19 20.70 -6.25
CA SER A 162 45.52 22.02 -6.88
C SER A 162 46.75 22.01 -7.85
N GLU A 163 47.00 22.96 -8.77
CA GLU A 163 46.25 24.12 -9.33
C GLU A 163 46.84 24.57 -10.70
N THR A 164 46.12 25.41 -11.46
CA THR A 164 46.53 26.15 -12.69
C THR A 164 46.89 25.33 -13.97
N GLY A 165 46.66 25.83 -15.20
CA GLY A 165 45.92 27.03 -15.62
C GLY A 165 46.24 27.51 -17.05
N LYS A 166 45.29 28.28 -17.64
CA LYS A 166 45.36 29.12 -18.88
C LYS A 166 45.24 28.49 -20.28
N GLN A 167 44.32 29.09 -21.07
CA GLN A 167 44.49 29.68 -22.43
C GLN A 167 45.06 28.83 -23.58
N ASP A 168 44.61 28.93 -24.84
CA ASP A 168 43.48 29.60 -25.54
C ASP A 168 42.97 28.52 -26.56
N GLY A 169 41.91 28.60 -27.37
CA GLY A 169 41.13 29.69 -27.95
C GLY A 169 40.87 29.35 -29.43
N ASP A 170 39.59 29.14 -29.76
CA ASP A 170 38.98 29.14 -31.10
C ASP A 170 39.15 27.95 -32.09
N ASP A 171 38.16 27.92 -32.98
CA ASP A 171 37.99 27.30 -34.29
C ASP A 171 38.22 25.78 -34.50
N ARG A 172 37.11 25.02 -34.52
CA ARG A 172 37.03 23.77 -35.30
C ARG A 172 35.62 23.32 -35.72
N ARG A 173 34.78 24.25 -36.22
CA ARG A 173 33.46 23.90 -36.81
C ARG A 173 33.58 23.32 -38.24
N ALA A 174 34.42 22.29 -38.43
CA ALA A 174 34.52 21.55 -39.69
C ALA A 174 35.31 20.22 -39.56
N LYS A 175 34.64 19.14 -39.07
CA LYS A 175 34.90 17.73 -39.43
C LYS A 175 33.92 16.79 -38.71
N ALA A 176 32.73 16.65 -39.27
CA ALA A 176 31.69 15.72 -38.82
C ALA A 176 30.85 15.25 -40.03
N LEU A 177 31.53 14.62 -40.98
CA LEU A 177 31.02 13.97 -42.19
C LEU A 177 32.14 13.02 -42.71
N GLU A 178 31.76 11.99 -43.47
CA GLU A 178 32.65 10.95 -44.02
C GLU A 178 33.31 9.99 -43.01
N SER A 179 32.46 9.17 -42.38
CA SER A 179 32.79 7.77 -42.09
C SER A 179 31.56 6.89 -42.36
N ALA A 180 31.13 6.84 -43.62
CA ALA A 180 30.07 5.96 -44.08
C ALA A 180 30.69 4.65 -44.60
N ASP A 181 30.50 3.56 -43.86
CA ASP A 181 30.65 2.19 -44.37
C ASP A 181 29.58 1.28 -43.75
N SER A 182 29.32 0.14 -44.35
CA SER A 182 28.07 -0.61 -44.21
C SER A 182 27.83 -1.22 -42.83
N GLY A 183 26.79 -0.74 -42.14
CA GLY A 183 26.01 -1.47 -41.14
C GLY A 183 24.59 -1.69 -41.68
N GLN A 184 23.95 -2.80 -41.32
CA GLN A 184 22.63 -3.14 -41.83
C GLN A 184 21.56 -2.22 -41.23
N CYS A 185 20.62 -1.77 -42.04
CA CYS A 185 19.34 -1.28 -41.52
C CYS A 185 18.55 -2.53 -41.10
N GLU A 186 18.64 -2.89 -39.82
CA GLU A 186 17.67 -3.80 -39.22
C GLU A 186 16.29 -3.16 -39.36
N GLU A 187 15.35 -3.85 -40.01
CA GLU A 187 13.96 -3.44 -39.99
C GLU A 187 13.48 -3.60 -38.55
N GLU A 188 13.24 -2.48 -37.86
CA GLU A 188 12.80 -2.45 -36.45
C GLU A 188 11.44 -3.14 -36.35
N VAL A 189 11.46 -4.44 -36.04
CA VAL A 189 10.28 -5.30 -36.12
C VAL A 189 9.24 -4.82 -35.11
N ASP A 190 8.04 -4.50 -35.60
CA ASP A 190 6.90 -4.11 -34.76
C ASP A 190 6.50 -5.26 -33.84
N GLU A 191 7.06 -5.28 -32.63
CA GLU A 191 6.81 -6.33 -31.64
C GLU A 191 5.33 -6.39 -31.24
N LEU A 192 4.59 -5.27 -31.32
CA LEU A 192 3.16 -5.23 -31.03
C LEU A 192 2.32 -5.97 -32.10
N SER A 193 2.89 -6.32 -33.25
CA SER A 193 2.26 -7.17 -34.28
C SER A 193 2.49 -8.68 -34.09
N LEU A 194 3.23 -9.11 -33.07
CA LEU A 194 3.60 -10.52 -32.88
C LEU A 194 2.48 -11.37 -32.28
N ILE A 195 2.34 -12.61 -32.77
CA ILE A 195 1.30 -13.57 -32.37
C ILE A 195 1.79 -15.02 -32.22
N GLU A 196 2.99 -15.35 -32.71
CA GLU A 196 3.52 -16.72 -32.67
C GLU A 196 4.31 -16.94 -31.38
N HIS A 197 3.92 -17.92 -30.57
CA HIS A 197 4.45 -18.11 -29.21
C HIS A 197 5.99 -18.25 -29.18
N GLU A 198 6.57 -19.03 -30.10
CA GLU A 198 8.02 -19.23 -30.18
C GLU A 198 8.79 -17.92 -30.47
N GLU A 199 8.24 -17.04 -31.31
CA GLU A 199 8.85 -15.72 -31.55
C GLU A 199 8.72 -14.83 -30.31
N ILE A 200 7.57 -14.87 -29.62
CA ILE A 200 7.34 -14.08 -28.39
C ILE A 200 8.34 -14.51 -27.31
N MET A 201 8.48 -15.82 -27.06
CA MET A 201 9.38 -16.37 -26.06
C MET A 201 10.86 -16.13 -26.41
N SER A 202 11.26 -16.18 -27.68
CA SER A 202 12.65 -15.89 -28.08
C SER A 202 13.08 -14.42 -27.91
N ARG A 203 12.12 -13.49 -27.85
CA ARG A 203 12.38 -12.05 -27.58
C ARG A 203 12.39 -11.71 -26.08
N LEU A 204 11.74 -12.53 -25.25
CA LEU A 204 11.81 -12.43 -23.79
C LEU A 204 13.21 -12.86 -23.27
N THR A 205 13.55 -12.39 -22.06
CA THR A 205 14.67 -12.95 -21.29
C THR A 205 14.06 -13.90 -20.26
N LEU A 206 14.26 -15.20 -20.45
CA LEU A 206 13.71 -16.26 -19.62
C LEU A 206 14.63 -16.62 -18.45
N LYS A 207 14.13 -17.44 -17.52
CA LYS A 207 14.88 -17.95 -16.38
C LYS A 207 15.78 -19.12 -16.76
N GLN A 208 16.94 -19.25 -16.10
CA GLN A 208 17.82 -20.41 -16.28
C GLN A 208 17.47 -21.54 -15.31
N GLU A 209 17.81 -22.79 -15.67
CA GLU A 209 17.61 -23.94 -14.79
C GLU A 209 18.37 -23.75 -13.45
N GLY A 210 17.64 -23.85 -12.34
CA GLY A 210 18.20 -23.68 -10.99
C GLY A 210 18.20 -22.24 -10.45
N GLU A 211 17.76 -21.24 -11.21
CA GLU A 211 17.49 -19.90 -10.67
C GLU A 211 16.11 -19.81 -9.98
N ASP A 212 16.04 -18.97 -8.93
CA ASP A 212 14.78 -18.60 -8.28
C ASP A 212 14.04 -17.48 -9.03
N GLY A 213 12.73 -17.38 -8.81
CA GLY A 213 11.88 -16.32 -9.36
C GLY A 213 11.10 -16.71 -10.63
N PRO A 214 10.52 -15.72 -11.33
CA PRO A 214 9.57 -15.91 -12.43
C PRO A 214 10.23 -16.44 -13.71
N GLU A 215 9.43 -17.13 -14.52
CA GLU A 215 9.83 -17.62 -15.85
C GLU A 215 10.30 -16.49 -16.77
N VAL A 216 9.57 -15.38 -16.80
CA VAL A 216 9.97 -14.15 -17.51
C VAL A 216 10.79 -13.27 -16.58
N ARG A 217 12.10 -13.21 -16.83
CA ARG A 217 13.02 -12.33 -16.10
C ARG A 217 13.07 -10.91 -16.65
N GLY A 218 12.78 -10.71 -17.94
CA GLY A 218 12.73 -9.40 -18.58
C GLY A 218 12.30 -9.40 -20.05
N GLY A 219 12.16 -8.21 -20.62
CA GLY A 219 11.74 -8.01 -22.01
C GLY A 219 11.78 -6.53 -22.44
N SER A 220 11.58 -6.23 -23.73
CA SER A 220 11.17 -4.89 -24.14
C SER A 220 9.80 -4.54 -23.53
N VAL A 221 9.40 -3.27 -23.55
CA VAL A 221 8.06 -2.89 -23.07
C VAL A 221 6.96 -3.53 -23.92
N ASP A 222 7.22 -3.71 -25.22
CA ASP A 222 6.23 -4.14 -26.20
C ASP A 222 6.06 -5.65 -26.21
N ILE A 223 7.15 -6.42 -26.07
CA ILE A 223 7.07 -7.87 -25.91
C ILE A 223 6.40 -8.27 -24.59
N LEU A 224 6.59 -7.48 -23.52
CA LEU A 224 5.91 -7.70 -22.24
C LEU A 224 4.39 -7.44 -22.33
N ILE A 225 3.96 -6.47 -23.16
CA ILE A 225 2.55 -6.24 -23.52
C ILE A 225 1.99 -7.37 -24.39
N VAL A 226 2.77 -7.86 -25.35
CA VAL A 226 2.41 -8.98 -26.23
C VAL A 226 2.20 -10.25 -25.42
N HIS A 227 3.13 -10.60 -24.53
CA HIS A 227 3.01 -11.74 -23.62
C HIS A 227 1.81 -11.58 -22.67
N ALA A 228 1.57 -10.37 -22.14
CA ALA A 228 0.39 -10.07 -21.30
C ALA A 228 -0.95 -10.24 -22.04
N THR A 229 -0.93 -10.33 -23.37
CA THR A 229 -2.12 -10.41 -24.24
C THR A 229 -2.21 -11.71 -25.06
N GLU A 230 -1.34 -12.69 -24.81
CA GLU A 230 -1.45 -14.05 -25.37
C GLU A 230 -2.73 -14.77 -24.92
N THR A 231 -3.28 -15.63 -25.80
CA THR A 231 -4.56 -16.31 -25.61
C THR A 231 -4.38 -17.78 -25.19
N ASP A 232 -5.43 -18.37 -24.61
CA ASP A 232 -5.54 -19.80 -24.27
C ASP A 232 -4.51 -20.34 -23.24
N ARG A 233 -3.70 -19.47 -22.63
CA ARG A 233 -2.67 -19.82 -21.63
C ARG A 233 -3.12 -19.48 -20.20
N LYS A 234 -3.22 -20.49 -19.33
CA LYS A 234 -3.63 -20.32 -17.91
C LYS A 234 -2.48 -19.88 -17.00
N ASP A 235 -1.29 -20.36 -17.30
CA ASP A 235 -0.02 -20.02 -16.67
C ASP A 235 0.28 -18.51 -16.70
N LEU A 236 -0.26 -17.78 -17.67
CA LEU A 236 -0.10 -16.33 -17.77
C LEU A 236 -1.03 -15.51 -16.84
N VAL A 237 -1.91 -16.14 -16.06
CA VAL A 237 -2.80 -15.42 -15.13
C VAL A 237 -2.00 -14.66 -14.07
N LEU A 238 -1.00 -15.28 -13.43
CA LEU A 238 -0.12 -14.57 -12.50
C LEU A 238 0.74 -13.50 -13.20
N TYR A 239 1.26 -13.80 -14.41
CA TYR A 239 2.04 -12.82 -15.17
C TYR A 239 1.22 -11.56 -15.50
N CYS A 240 -0.04 -11.73 -15.93
CA CYS A 240 -0.95 -10.63 -16.20
C CYS A 240 -1.25 -9.79 -14.93
N GLU A 241 -1.45 -10.45 -13.79
CA GLU A 241 -1.65 -9.77 -12.50
C GLU A 241 -0.39 -9.01 -12.03
N ALA A 242 0.80 -9.60 -12.17
CA ALA A 242 2.07 -8.95 -11.85
C ALA A 242 2.34 -7.75 -12.76
N PHE A 243 2.11 -7.91 -14.06
CA PHE A 243 2.23 -6.86 -15.07
C PHE A 243 1.26 -5.70 -14.79
N LEU A 244 -0.03 -5.97 -14.60
CA LEU A 244 -1.04 -4.93 -14.32
C LEU A 244 -0.78 -4.19 -12.99
N THR A 245 -0.31 -4.92 -11.97
CA THR A 245 0.06 -4.32 -10.67
C THR A 245 1.24 -3.36 -10.80
N THR A 246 2.21 -3.63 -11.69
CA THR A 246 3.53 -2.99 -11.66
C THR A 246 3.95 -2.21 -12.91
N TYR A 247 3.19 -2.22 -14.02
CA TYR A 247 3.58 -1.61 -15.30
C TYR A 247 4.04 -0.15 -15.16
N ARG A 248 3.43 0.60 -14.24
CA ARG A 248 3.71 2.01 -13.94
C ARG A 248 5.16 2.28 -13.53
N THR A 249 5.89 1.25 -13.12
CA THR A 249 7.32 1.32 -12.81
C THR A 249 8.22 1.31 -14.06
N PHE A 250 7.66 1.10 -15.27
CA PHE A 250 8.41 1.08 -16.54
C PHE A 250 7.68 1.70 -17.75
N ILE A 251 6.34 1.83 -17.75
CA ILE A 251 5.57 2.53 -18.80
C ILE A 251 4.44 3.39 -18.19
N PRO A 252 4.24 4.66 -18.64
CA PRO A 252 3.10 5.48 -18.19
C PRO A 252 1.73 4.91 -18.58
N PRO A 253 0.67 5.14 -17.79
CA PRO A 253 -0.70 4.69 -18.11
C PRO A 253 -1.22 5.15 -19.47
N GLU A 254 -0.82 6.33 -19.93
CA GLU A 254 -1.23 6.86 -21.24
C GLU A 254 -0.62 6.06 -22.40
N ASP A 255 0.64 5.66 -22.28
CA ASP A 255 1.38 5.01 -23.37
C ASP A 255 1.06 3.51 -23.47
N ILE A 256 0.82 2.83 -22.33
CA ILE A 256 0.31 1.45 -22.36
C ILE A 256 -1.10 1.39 -22.95
N ILE A 257 -1.96 2.38 -22.68
CA ILE A 257 -3.28 2.50 -23.32
C ILE A 257 -3.13 2.71 -24.84
N LYS A 258 -2.22 3.58 -25.30
CA LYS A 258 -1.92 3.76 -26.73
C LYS A 258 -1.41 2.47 -27.40
N LYS A 259 -0.50 1.73 -26.75
CA LYS A 259 0.07 0.48 -27.30
C LYS A 259 -0.92 -0.68 -27.33
N LEU A 260 -1.74 -0.84 -26.29
CA LEU A 260 -2.85 -1.80 -26.29
C LEU A 260 -3.94 -1.43 -27.32
N HIS A 261 -4.22 -0.14 -27.50
CA HIS A 261 -5.14 0.34 -28.53
C HIS A 261 -4.61 0.03 -29.94
N TYR A 262 -3.33 0.31 -30.21
CA TYR A 262 -2.67 -0.04 -31.47
C TYR A 262 -2.75 -1.55 -31.76
N ARG A 263 -2.31 -2.40 -30.82
CA ARG A 263 -2.36 -3.86 -30.95
C ARG A 263 -3.79 -4.39 -31.13
N TYR A 264 -4.79 -3.77 -30.52
CA TYR A 264 -6.20 -4.09 -30.78
C TYR A 264 -6.57 -3.81 -32.24
N GLU A 265 -6.24 -2.63 -32.78
CA GLU A 265 -6.62 -2.24 -34.15
C GLU A 265 -5.91 -3.04 -35.24
N THR A 266 -4.64 -3.42 -35.02
CA THR A 266 -3.88 -4.30 -35.92
C THR A 266 -4.58 -5.64 -36.20
N PHE A 267 -5.42 -6.12 -35.27
CA PHE A 267 -6.06 -7.44 -35.37
C PHE A 267 -7.59 -7.45 -35.38
N CYS A 268 -8.29 -6.41 -34.89
CA CYS A 268 -9.74 -6.46 -34.72
C CYS A 268 -10.53 -6.65 -36.03
N ASN A 269 -10.05 -6.05 -37.12
CA ASN A 269 -10.65 -6.15 -38.45
C ASN A 269 -10.13 -7.33 -39.29
N CYS A 270 -9.18 -8.13 -38.77
CA CYS A 270 -8.61 -9.26 -39.49
C CYS A 270 -9.67 -10.35 -39.69
N PRO A 271 -9.81 -10.99 -40.87
CA PRO A 271 -10.77 -12.09 -41.05
C PRO A 271 -10.41 -13.35 -40.26
N ASP A 272 -9.14 -13.50 -39.89
CA ASP A 272 -8.57 -14.64 -39.17
C ASP A 272 -9.11 -14.78 -37.74
N THR A 273 -9.62 -15.97 -37.41
CA THR A 273 -10.26 -16.26 -36.11
C THR A 273 -9.28 -16.20 -34.93
N PHE A 274 -8.01 -16.56 -35.11
CA PHE A 274 -7.00 -16.49 -34.05
C PHE A 274 -6.62 -15.04 -33.76
N LYS A 275 -6.35 -14.24 -34.80
CA LYS A 275 -6.12 -12.79 -34.67
C LYS A 275 -7.32 -12.07 -34.03
N LYS A 276 -8.56 -12.49 -34.33
CA LYS A 276 -9.77 -12.02 -33.61
C LYS A 276 -9.85 -12.42 -32.13
N ARG A 277 -9.14 -13.46 -31.69
CA ARG A 277 -9.01 -13.77 -30.25
C ARG A 277 -7.91 -12.93 -29.60
N VAL A 278 -6.77 -12.74 -30.27
CA VAL A 278 -5.69 -11.84 -29.82
C VAL A 278 -6.20 -10.40 -29.65
N SER A 279 -6.99 -9.88 -30.58
CA SER A 279 -7.60 -8.53 -30.44
C SER A 279 -8.53 -8.46 -29.23
N LYS A 280 -9.44 -9.42 -29.06
CA LYS A 280 -10.37 -9.46 -27.91
C LYS A 280 -9.63 -9.55 -26.56
N ASN A 281 -8.55 -10.33 -26.49
CA ASN A 281 -7.75 -10.42 -25.26
C ASN A 281 -6.91 -9.15 -25.01
N THR A 282 -6.38 -8.53 -26.07
CA THR A 282 -5.74 -7.21 -25.99
C THR A 282 -6.70 -6.14 -25.46
N PHE A 283 -7.96 -6.15 -25.95
CA PHE A 283 -9.01 -5.26 -25.46
C PHE A 283 -9.42 -5.57 -24.01
N PHE A 284 -9.45 -6.84 -23.62
CA PHE A 284 -9.69 -7.25 -22.24
C PHE A 284 -8.63 -6.68 -21.28
N VAL A 285 -7.34 -6.81 -21.63
CA VAL A 285 -6.23 -6.22 -20.87
C VAL A 285 -6.31 -4.68 -20.86
N LEU A 286 -6.70 -4.04 -21.97
CA LEU A 286 -6.96 -2.59 -22.01
C LEU A 286 -8.07 -2.19 -21.03
N VAL A 287 -9.19 -2.90 -21.00
CA VAL A 287 -10.28 -2.65 -20.04
C VAL A 287 -9.80 -2.84 -18.60
N ARG A 288 -8.95 -3.83 -18.33
CA ARG A 288 -8.31 -4.01 -17.00
C ARG A 288 -7.37 -2.88 -16.62
N VAL A 289 -6.55 -2.37 -17.54
CA VAL A 289 -5.70 -1.18 -17.31
C VAL A 289 -6.58 0.03 -16.95
N VAL A 290 -7.69 0.25 -17.67
CA VAL A 290 -8.62 1.36 -17.41
C VAL A 290 -9.37 1.20 -16.07
N ASP A 291 -9.77 -0.02 -15.71
CA ASP A 291 -10.39 -0.34 -14.42
C ASP A 291 -9.44 -0.14 -13.23
N GLU A 292 -8.15 -0.44 -13.42
CA GLU A 292 -7.11 -0.26 -12.40
C GLU A 292 -6.44 1.15 -12.45
N LEU A 293 -6.93 2.12 -13.26
CA LEU A 293 -6.44 3.51 -13.27
C LEU A 293 -6.74 4.26 -11.95
N CYS A 294 -5.74 4.98 -11.43
CA CYS A 294 -5.93 5.93 -10.33
C CYS A 294 -6.74 7.15 -10.77
N LEU A 295 -7.48 7.77 -9.84
CA LEU A 295 -8.24 8.98 -10.14
C LEU A 295 -7.34 10.17 -10.52
N ALA A 296 -6.08 10.19 -10.06
CA ALA A 296 -5.08 11.15 -10.49
C ALA A 296 -4.70 10.97 -11.98
N GLU A 297 -4.44 9.73 -12.40
CA GLU A 297 -3.88 9.36 -13.71
C GLU A 297 -4.83 9.62 -14.89
N LEU A 298 -6.15 9.63 -14.68
CA LEU A 298 -7.17 9.84 -15.72
C LEU A 298 -7.06 11.23 -16.36
N SER A 299 -6.15 11.40 -17.33
CA SER A 299 -5.88 12.64 -18.05
C SER A 299 -6.95 12.93 -19.12
N ASP A 300 -7.06 14.18 -19.55
CA ASP A 300 -7.93 14.55 -20.67
C ASP A 300 -7.47 13.90 -22.00
N GLU A 301 -6.20 13.50 -22.12
CA GLU A 301 -5.68 12.81 -23.29
C GLU A 301 -6.03 11.32 -23.28
N ILE A 302 -5.89 10.65 -22.13
CA ILE A 302 -6.42 9.29 -21.92
C ILE A 302 -7.92 9.25 -22.20
N LEU A 303 -8.67 10.24 -21.71
CA LEU A 303 -10.12 10.34 -21.98
C LEU A 303 -10.43 10.49 -23.47
N LYS A 304 -9.63 11.25 -24.25
CA LYS A 304 -9.79 11.32 -25.72
C LYS A 304 -9.53 9.96 -26.37
N VAL A 305 -8.38 9.35 -26.12
CA VAL A 305 -7.99 8.06 -26.74
C VAL A 305 -9.02 6.97 -26.46
N LEU A 306 -9.48 6.86 -25.21
CA LEU A 306 -10.47 5.86 -24.82
C LEU A 306 -11.87 6.16 -25.39
N MET A 307 -12.29 7.43 -25.45
CA MET A 307 -13.58 7.80 -26.06
C MET A 307 -13.56 7.69 -27.59
N GLU A 308 -12.41 7.89 -28.23
CA GLU A 308 -12.24 7.63 -29.65
C GLU A 308 -12.33 6.13 -29.96
N LEU A 309 -11.68 5.27 -29.17
CA LEU A 309 -11.85 3.81 -29.26
C LEU A 309 -13.32 3.40 -29.05
N VAL A 310 -14.03 3.97 -28.06
CA VAL A 310 -15.49 3.76 -27.90
C VAL A 310 -16.27 4.17 -29.15
N PHE A 311 -15.95 5.29 -29.80
CA PHE A 311 -16.60 5.71 -31.04
C PHE A 311 -16.29 4.74 -32.19
N ARG A 312 -15.04 4.34 -32.38
CA ARG A 312 -14.62 3.36 -33.40
C ARG A 312 -15.33 2.01 -33.22
N LEU A 313 -15.48 1.53 -31.98
CA LEU A 313 -16.24 0.31 -31.64
C LEU A 313 -17.74 0.42 -31.94
N VAL A 314 -18.36 1.59 -31.74
CA VAL A 314 -19.75 1.83 -32.15
C VAL A 314 -19.88 1.81 -33.67
N CYS A 315 -18.92 2.41 -34.39
CA CYS A 315 -18.89 2.41 -35.85
C CYS A 315 -18.62 1.02 -36.46
N SER A 316 -17.84 0.16 -35.80
CA SER A 316 -17.62 -1.23 -36.24
C SER A 316 -18.73 -2.21 -35.84
N GLY A 317 -19.68 -1.78 -35.00
CA GLY A 317 -20.77 -2.62 -34.50
C GLY A 317 -20.43 -3.50 -33.28
N GLU A 318 -19.24 -3.33 -32.69
CA GLU A 318 -18.78 -4.03 -31.47
C GLU A 318 -19.42 -3.40 -30.20
N LEU A 319 -20.76 -3.38 -30.18
CA LEU A 319 -21.55 -2.66 -29.17
C LEU A 319 -21.38 -3.18 -27.75
N SER A 320 -21.02 -4.47 -27.58
CA SER A 320 -20.68 -5.06 -26.28
C SER A 320 -19.39 -4.43 -25.71
N LEU A 321 -18.32 -4.41 -26.51
CA LEU A 321 -17.02 -3.84 -26.17
C LEU A 321 -17.13 -2.32 -25.92
N ALA A 322 -17.85 -1.62 -26.81
CA ALA A 322 -18.12 -0.19 -26.66
C ALA A 322 -18.84 0.12 -25.33
N ARG A 323 -19.86 -0.68 -24.96
CA ARG A 323 -20.61 -0.53 -23.72
C ARG A 323 -19.73 -0.78 -22.48
N VAL A 324 -18.89 -1.81 -22.51
CA VAL A 324 -17.95 -2.16 -21.44
C VAL A 324 -16.98 -1.02 -21.16
N LEU A 325 -16.23 -0.57 -22.17
CA LEU A 325 -15.23 0.47 -21.99
C LEU A 325 -15.89 1.82 -21.65
N ARG A 326 -17.00 2.19 -22.31
CA ARG A 326 -17.75 3.41 -21.98
C ARG A 326 -18.27 3.42 -20.55
N LYS A 327 -18.72 2.28 -20.01
CA LYS A 327 -19.11 2.19 -18.60
C LYS A 327 -17.92 2.53 -17.70
N ASN A 328 -16.78 1.87 -17.92
CA ASN A 328 -15.61 2.05 -17.06
C ASN A 328 -15.12 3.52 -17.03
N ILE A 329 -15.02 4.15 -18.21
CA ILE A 329 -14.70 5.59 -18.34
C ILE A 329 -15.66 6.46 -17.52
N LEU A 330 -16.97 6.22 -17.62
CA LEU A 330 -17.99 7.01 -16.93
C LEU A 330 -17.96 6.81 -15.41
N ASP A 331 -17.80 5.57 -14.94
CA ASP A 331 -17.72 5.25 -13.52
C ASP A 331 -16.47 5.91 -12.89
N LYS A 332 -15.30 5.84 -13.54
CA LYS A 332 -14.07 6.54 -13.12
C LYS A 332 -14.19 8.05 -13.17
N ALA A 333 -14.82 8.61 -14.21
CA ALA A 333 -15.05 10.05 -14.32
C ALA A 333 -15.99 10.59 -13.23
N GLU A 334 -17.04 9.83 -12.88
CA GLU A 334 -17.98 10.16 -11.81
C GLU A 334 -17.31 10.06 -10.43
N GLN A 335 -16.49 9.03 -10.16
CA GLN A 335 -15.65 8.95 -8.96
C GLN A 335 -14.74 10.20 -8.83
N LYS A 336 -14.02 10.55 -9.90
CA LYS A 336 -13.17 11.76 -9.97
C LYS A 336 -13.96 13.06 -9.74
N ARG A 337 -15.23 13.11 -10.19
CA ARG A 337 -16.15 14.23 -9.93
C ARG A 337 -16.59 14.29 -8.46
N ILE A 338 -16.99 13.17 -7.87
CA ILE A 338 -17.43 13.08 -6.47
C ILE A 338 -16.31 13.50 -5.51
N VAL A 339 -15.09 12.98 -5.69
CA VAL A 339 -13.92 13.33 -4.86
C VAL A 339 -13.61 14.84 -4.95
N ARG A 340 -13.67 15.42 -6.15
CA ARG A 340 -13.51 16.89 -6.34
C ARG A 340 -14.59 17.70 -5.63
N VAL A 341 -15.85 17.25 -5.65
CA VAL A 341 -16.96 17.91 -4.94
C VAL A 341 -16.78 17.82 -3.43
N LEU A 342 -16.42 16.65 -2.89
CA LEU A 342 -16.17 16.46 -1.46
C LEU A 342 -14.96 17.29 -0.97
N ALA A 343 -13.89 17.39 -1.77
CA ALA A 343 -12.72 18.21 -1.46
C ALA A 343 -13.01 19.72 -1.46
N LEU A 344 -14.01 20.17 -2.23
CA LEU A 344 -14.53 21.55 -2.17
C LEU A 344 -15.49 21.73 -0.98
N MET A 345 -16.33 20.72 -0.72
CA MET A 345 -17.25 20.66 0.42
C MET A 345 -16.54 20.21 1.72
N LYS A 346 -15.35 20.73 2.01
CA LYS A 346 -14.75 20.60 3.34
C LYS A 346 -15.75 21.15 4.36
N PRO A 347 -16.27 20.34 5.31
CA PRO A 347 -17.02 20.89 6.42
C PRO A 347 -16.10 21.85 7.17
N LEU A 348 -16.61 23.02 7.57
CA LEU A 348 -16.01 23.73 8.69
C LEU A 348 -16.00 22.75 9.85
N ALA A 349 -14.82 22.46 10.40
CA ALA A 349 -14.65 21.45 11.45
C ALA A 349 -15.48 21.84 12.67
N ALA A 350 -16.70 21.29 12.74
CA ALA A 350 -17.62 21.45 13.85
C ALA A 350 -17.10 20.59 15.00
N ARG A 351 -16.00 21.06 15.62
CA ARG A 351 -15.44 20.51 16.85
C ARG A 351 -16.58 20.30 17.82
N GLY A 352 -16.93 19.04 18.07
CA GLY A 352 -18.04 18.67 18.92
C GLY A 352 -17.75 19.16 20.32
N VAL A 353 -18.37 20.28 20.72
CA VAL A 353 -18.22 20.83 22.08
C VAL A 353 -19.07 19.97 23.01
N SER A 354 -18.63 18.74 23.24
CA SER A 354 -19.16 17.92 24.33
C SER A 354 -18.88 18.66 25.63
N ALA A 355 -19.92 18.86 26.43
CA ALA A 355 -19.81 19.56 27.72
C ALA A 355 -18.85 18.85 28.69
N ARG A 356 -18.53 17.58 28.43
CA ARG A 356 -17.39 16.83 28.96
C ARG A 356 -16.88 15.85 27.89
N PRO A 357 -15.59 15.87 27.51
CA PRO A 357 -14.99 14.70 26.87
C PRO A 357 -15.15 13.49 27.80
N GLY A 358 -15.54 12.34 27.23
CA GLY A 358 -15.51 11.07 27.97
C GLY A 358 -14.09 10.69 28.35
N THR A 359 -13.93 9.81 29.34
CA THR A 359 -12.63 9.22 29.66
C THR A 359 -12.45 7.89 28.91
N LEU A 360 -11.20 7.47 28.69
CA LEU A 360 -10.89 6.16 28.10
C LEU A 360 -11.53 4.99 28.89
N HIS A 361 -11.83 5.18 30.19
CA HIS A 361 -12.45 4.16 31.02
C HIS A 361 -13.98 4.09 30.89
N ASP A 362 -14.63 5.06 30.24
CA ASP A 362 -16.10 5.15 30.15
C ASP A 362 -16.66 4.17 29.09
N PHE A 363 -15.85 3.82 28.08
CA PHE A 363 -16.20 2.89 26.99
C PHE A 363 -15.54 1.52 27.18
N HIS A 364 -16.10 0.43 26.62
CA HIS A 364 -15.49 -0.90 26.71
C HIS A 364 -14.29 -1.05 25.75
N SER A 365 -13.36 -1.96 26.08
CA SER A 365 -12.15 -2.15 25.28
C SER A 365 -12.38 -2.81 23.91
N HIS A 366 -13.53 -3.45 23.69
CA HIS A 366 -13.90 -3.98 22.37
C HIS A 366 -14.48 -2.86 21.49
N GLU A 367 -15.44 -2.07 22.01
CA GLU A 367 -16.01 -0.91 21.31
C GLU A 367 -14.93 0.07 20.83
N ILE A 368 -13.94 0.38 21.69
CA ILE A 368 -12.79 1.20 21.30
C ILE A 368 -12.01 0.54 20.15
N ALA A 369 -11.69 -0.75 20.24
CA ALA A 369 -10.93 -1.47 19.21
C ALA A 369 -11.68 -1.55 17.87
N GLU A 370 -13.02 -1.69 17.91
CA GLU A 370 -13.90 -1.66 16.74
C GLU A 370 -13.88 -0.27 16.08
N GLN A 371 -13.98 0.83 16.84
CA GLN A 371 -13.94 2.17 16.25
C GLN A 371 -12.54 2.55 15.74
N LEU A 372 -11.47 2.12 16.41
CA LEU A 372 -10.10 2.24 15.88
C LEU A 372 -9.95 1.49 14.54
N THR A 373 -10.52 0.28 14.45
CA THR A 373 -10.48 -0.53 13.23
C THR A 373 -11.35 0.04 12.11
N LEU A 374 -12.48 0.67 12.43
CA LEU A 374 -13.30 1.39 11.47
C LEU A 374 -12.51 2.57 10.86
N LEU A 375 -11.82 3.38 11.68
CA LEU A 375 -11.06 4.55 11.21
C LEU A 375 -9.81 4.15 10.40
N ASP A 376 -9.05 3.16 10.85
CA ASP A 376 -7.93 2.59 10.08
C ASP A 376 -8.42 2.02 8.73
N ALA A 377 -9.57 1.31 8.72
CA ALA A 377 -10.14 0.72 7.51
C ALA A 377 -10.62 1.79 6.52
N GLU A 378 -11.32 2.82 7.00
CA GLU A 378 -11.73 3.98 6.20
C GLU A 378 -10.55 4.64 5.49
N LEU A 379 -9.32 4.55 6.02
CA LEU A 379 -8.10 5.07 5.39
C LEU A 379 -7.40 4.02 4.52
N PHE A 380 -7.23 2.79 4.99
CA PHE A 380 -6.56 1.69 4.29
C PHE A 380 -7.20 1.36 2.92
N TYR A 381 -8.53 1.41 2.83
CA TYR A 381 -9.25 1.17 1.57
C TYR A 381 -9.14 2.32 0.55
N LYS A 382 -8.54 3.46 0.91
CA LYS A 382 -8.27 4.58 -0.02
C LYS A 382 -6.88 4.51 -0.65
N ILE A 383 -5.95 3.71 -0.12
CA ILE A 383 -4.56 3.66 -0.59
C ILE A 383 -4.51 2.90 -1.91
N GLU A 384 -4.22 3.61 -3.00
CA GLU A 384 -4.09 3.02 -4.33
C GLU A 384 -2.68 2.40 -4.47
N ILE A 385 -2.56 1.17 -5.00
CA ILE A 385 -1.27 0.46 -5.16
C ILE A 385 -0.18 1.33 -5.85
N PRO A 386 -0.49 2.18 -6.85
CA PRO A 386 0.49 3.08 -7.45
C PRO A 386 1.12 4.10 -6.48
N GLU A 387 0.41 4.55 -5.43
CA GLU A 387 1.01 5.40 -4.38
C GLU A 387 2.13 4.65 -3.64
N VAL A 388 1.90 3.37 -3.34
CA VAL A 388 2.84 2.51 -2.60
C VAL A 388 4.09 2.21 -3.43
N LEU A 389 3.92 1.90 -4.72
CA LEU A 389 5.03 1.72 -5.67
C LEU A 389 5.81 3.02 -5.91
N LEU A 390 5.12 4.17 -5.95
CA LEU A 390 5.72 5.48 -6.17
C LEU A 390 6.48 5.97 -4.92
N TRP A 391 5.97 5.71 -3.72
CA TRP A 391 6.68 5.96 -2.47
C TRP A 391 8.03 5.24 -2.42
N ALA A 392 8.07 3.95 -2.78
CA ALA A 392 9.31 3.16 -2.80
C ALA A 392 10.39 3.67 -3.78
N LYS A 393 10.01 4.53 -4.75
CA LYS A 393 10.89 5.15 -5.74
C LYS A 393 11.26 6.60 -5.42
N GLU A 394 10.30 7.41 -4.94
CA GLU A 394 10.47 8.86 -4.80
C GLU A 394 10.40 9.37 -3.36
N GLN A 395 9.91 8.57 -2.40
CA GLN A 395 9.65 8.96 -1.00
C GLN A 395 8.93 10.33 -0.87
N ASN A 396 7.91 10.52 -1.72
CA ASN A 396 7.21 11.79 -1.90
C ASN A 396 5.77 11.71 -1.38
N GLU A 397 5.51 12.34 -0.23
CA GLU A 397 4.19 12.42 0.40
C GLU A 397 3.16 13.16 -0.47
N GLU A 398 3.56 14.23 -1.18
CA GLU A 398 2.66 15.01 -2.07
C GLU A 398 2.10 14.16 -3.23
N LYS A 399 2.84 13.11 -3.64
CA LYS A 399 2.44 12.14 -4.66
C LYS A 399 1.78 10.88 -4.08
N SER A 400 1.75 10.72 -2.76
CA SER A 400 1.27 9.52 -2.05
C SER A 400 0.25 9.90 -0.95
N PRO A 401 -0.82 10.66 -1.27
CA PRO A 401 -1.63 11.37 -0.28
C PRO A 401 -2.44 10.46 0.66
N ASN A 402 -2.99 9.34 0.19
CA ASN A 402 -3.76 8.43 1.03
C ASN A 402 -2.83 7.61 1.94
N LEU A 403 -1.67 7.18 1.40
CA LEU A 403 -0.61 6.55 2.19
C LEU A 403 -0.11 7.51 3.30
N THR A 404 0.11 8.78 2.95
CA THR A 404 0.50 9.81 3.91
C THR A 404 -0.56 9.99 5.00
N GLN A 405 -1.84 10.11 4.64
CA GLN A 405 -2.94 10.23 5.60
C GLN A 405 -3.04 9.02 6.55
N PHE A 406 -2.86 7.80 6.04
CA PHE A 406 -2.88 6.57 6.84
C PHE A 406 -1.73 6.51 7.85
N THR A 407 -0.51 6.86 7.43
CA THR A 407 0.65 6.89 8.34
C THR A 407 0.59 8.05 9.34
N GLU A 408 0.06 9.22 8.95
CA GLU A 408 -0.22 10.33 9.88
C GLU A 408 -1.24 9.93 10.94
N HIS A 409 -2.30 9.19 10.58
CA HIS A 409 -3.29 8.69 11.53
C HIS A 409 -2.68 7.76 12.59
N PHE A 410 -1.85 6.79 12.17
CA PHE A 410 -1.10 5.91 13.09
C PHE A 410 -0.21 6.72 14.04
N ASN A 411 0.54 7.71 13.51
CA ASN A 411 1.43 8.53 14.30
C ASN A 411 0.66 9.33 15.35
N ASN A 412 -0.40 10.04 14.95
CA ASN A 412 -1.23 10.84 15.85
C ASN A 412 -1.89 9.97 16.93
N MET A 413 -2.38 8.77 16.57
CA MET A 413 -2.88 7.77 17.51
C MET A 413 -1.80 7.35 18.53
N SER A 414 -0.58 7.05 18.08
CA SER A 414 0.56 6.72 18.97
C SER A 414 0.87 7.87 19.93
N TYR A 415 0.99 9.11 19.44
CA TYR A 415 1.23 10.28 20.28
C TYR A 415 0.08 10.57 21.26
N TRP A 416 -1.17 10.37 20.87
CA TRP A 416 -2.35 10.52 21.73
C TRP A 416 -2.34 9.49 22.88
N VAL A 417 -2.00 8.23 22.61
CA VAL A 417 -1.82 7.19 23.64
C VAL A 417 -0.70 7.58 24.62
N ARG A 418 0.47 8.01 24.13
CA ARG A 418 1.57 8.52 24.97
C ARG A 418 1.10 9.67 25.87
N SER A 419 0.36 10.62 25.30
CA SER A 419 -0.14 11.82 25.97
C SER A 419 -1.12 11.50 27.09
N ILE A 420 -2.14 10.68 26.82
CA ILE A 420 -3.17 10.28 27.80
C ILE A 420 -2.56 9.58 29.01
N ILE A 421 -1.55 8.72 28.81
CA ILE A 421 -0.85 8.05 29.90
C ILE A 421 0.01 9.05 30.68
N ILE A 422 0.86 9.83 30.01
CA ILE A 422 1.87 10.64 30.69
C ILE A 422 1.30 11.85 31.43
N GLN A 423 0.13 12.35 31.03
CA GLN A 423 -0.56 13.45 31.69
C GLN A 423 -1.13 13.08 33.07
N GLN A 424 -1.29 11.79 33.41
CA GLN A 424 -1.79 11.41 34.74
C GLN A 424 -0.69 11.57 35.80
N GLU A 425 -0.94 12.37 36.83
CA GLU A 425 0.00 12.62 37.92
C GLU A 425 0.33 11.37 38.73
N LYS A 426 -0.69 10.55 39.04
CA LYS A 426 -0.55 9.38 39.92
C LYS A 426 -0.14 8.12 39.14
N ALA A 427 0.83 7.39 39.67
CA ALA A 427 1.29 6.12 39.10
C ALA A 427 0.16 5.09 38.92
N GLN A 428 -0.74 4.98 39.90
CA GLN A 428 -1.90 4.08 39.82
C GLN A 428 -2.87 4.42 38.69
N ASP A 429 -3.00 5.70 38.33
CA ASP A 429 -3.89 6.14 37.24
C ASP A 429 -3.25 5.83 35.87
N ARG A 430 -1.92 6.00 35.75
CA ARG A 430 -1.14 5.54 34.58
C ARG A 430 -1.21 4.02 34.38
N GLU A 431 -1.06 3.26 35.46
CA GLU A 431 -1.13 1.79 35.46
C GLU A 431 -2.49 1.29 34.92
N ARG A 432 -3.60 1.92 35.35
CA ARG A 432 -4.95 1.56 34.86
C ARG A 432 -5.13 1.87 33.37
N LEU A 433 -4.56 2.97 32.87
CA LEU A 433 -4.60 3.30 31.44
C LEU A 433 -3.76 2.32 30.61
N LEU A 434 -2.54 1.97 31.05
CA LEU A 434 -1.69 1.04 30.33
C LEU A 434 -2.32 -0.37 30.27
N LEU A 435 -2.90 -0.85 31.38
CA LEU A 435 -3.72 -2.07 31.40
C LEU A 435 -5.00 -2.00 30.55
N LYS A 436 -5.57 -0.79 30.37
CA LYS A 436 -6.71 -0.54 29.49
C LYS A 436 -6.30 -0.63 28.01
N PHE A 437 -5.12 -0.12 27.66
CA PHE A 437 -4.55 -0.22 26.31
C PHE A 437 -4.12 -1.65 25.95
N ILE A 438 -3.48 -2.41 26.85
CA ILE A 438 -3.20 -3.85 26.64
C ILE A 438 -4.50 -4.63 26.33
N LYS A 439 -5.61 -4.31 27.02
CA LYS A 439 -6.92 -4.91 26.72
C LYS A 439 -7.46 -4.51 25.34
N ILE A 440 -7.25 -3.26 24.90
CA ILE A 440 -7.64 -2.80 23.55
C ILE A 440 -6.80 -3.54 22.48
N MET A 441 -5.49 -3.65 22.66
CA MET A 441 -4.61 -4.44 21.77
C MET A 441 -5.07 -5.90 21.63
N LYS A 442 -5.50 -6.53 22.74
CA LYS A 442 -6.05 -7.90 22.70
C LYS A 442 -7.35 -8.02 21.89
N HIS A 443 -8.12 -6.95 21.72
CA HIS A 443 -9.26 -6.91 20.79
C HIS A 443 -8.83 -6.59 19.35
N LEU A 444 -7.90 -5.66 19.14
CA LEU A 444 -7.35 -5.35 17.81
C LEU A 444 -6.70 -6.57 17.15
N ARG A 445 -5.94 -7.37 17.91
CA ARG A 445 -5.36 -8.65 17.46
C ARG A 445 -6.40 -9.70 17.06
N LYS A 446 -7.64 -9.62 17.60
CA LYS A 446 -8.78 -10.47 17.18
C LYS A 446 -9.54 -9.92 15.97
N LEU A 447 -9.48 -8.61 15.75
CA LEU A 447 -10.04 -7.93 14.59
C LEU A 447 -9.07 -7.92 13.40
N ASN A 448 -7.91 -8.59 13.49
CA ASN A 448 -6.84 -8.56 12.50
C ASN A 448 -6.33 -7.14 12.15
N ASN A 449 -6.56 -6.16 13.03
CA ASN A 449 -6.04 -4.81 12.86
C ASN A 449 -4.64 -4.73 13.49
N PHE A 450 -3.62 -4.94 12.67
CA PHE A 450 -2.23 -4.85 13.12
C PHE A 450 -1.70 -3.41 13.08
N ASN A 451 -2.32 -2.51 12.31
CA ASN A 451 -1.95 -1.09 12.25
C ASN A 451 -2.20 -0.40 13.60
N SER A 452 -3.45 -0.29 14.08
CA SER A 452 -3.76 0.25 15.42
C SER A 452 -3.07 -0.52 16.55
N TYR A 453 -2.89 -1.83 16.41
CA TYR A 453 -2.19 -2.64 17.41
C TYR A 453 -0.74 -2.20 17.60
N LEU A 454 -0.02 -1.95 16.49
CA LEU A 454 1.36 -1.43 16.54
C LEU A 454 1.41 0.09 16.81
N ALA A 455 0.35 0.86 16.51
CA ALA A 455 0.23 2.26 16.95
C ALA A 455 0.19 2.35 18.48
N ILE A 456 -0.58 1.48 19.14
CA ILE A 456 -0.61 1.39 20.61
C ILE A 456 0.70 0.79 21.15
N LEU A 457 1.25 -0.28 20.55
CA LEU A 457 2.49 -0.88 21.03
C LEU A 457 3.67 0.11 20.98
N SER A 458 3.85 0.83 19.87
CA SER A 458 4.86 1.88 19.72
C SER A 458 4.70 3.04 20.72
N ALA A 459 3.48 3.30 21.20
CA ALA A 459 3.23 4.26 22.26
C ALA A 459 3.61 3.73 23.64
N LEU A 460 3.25 2.47 23.96
CA LEU A 460 3.56 1.85 25.25
C LEU A 460 5.06 1.58 25.42
N ASP A 461 5.74 1.21 24.34
CA ASP A 461 7.19 0.99 24.30
C ASP A 461 8.01 2.25 23.91
N SER A 462 7.35 3.42 23.81
CA SER A 462 8.06 4.69 23.59
C SER A 462 9.00 5.03 24.76
N ALA A 463 10.12 5.70 24.47
CA ALA A 463 11.12 6.06 25.48
C ALA A 463 10.58 6.90 26.66
N PRO A 464 9.60 7.81 26.50
CA PRO A 464 8.95 8.49 27.62
C PRO A 464 8.13 7.57 28.54
N ILE A 465 7.57 6.47 28.03
CA ILE A 465 6.66 5.56 28.75
C ILE A 465 7.42 4.36 29.35
N ARG A 466 8.24 3.65 28.55
CA ARG A 466 9.04 2.48 28.98
C ARG A 466 9.91 2.75 30.20
N ARG A 467 10.42 3.98 30.36
CA ARG A 467 11.35 4.34 31.46
C ARG A 467 10.68 4.55 32.82
N LEU A 468 9.35 4.62 32.89
CA LEU A 468 8.60 4.73 34.13
C LEU A 468 8.65 3.41 34.93
N GLU A 469 8.01 3.36 36.10
CA GLU A 469 7.95 2.16 36.94
C GLU A 469 6.54 1.59 36.91
N TRP A 470 6.44 0.35 36.44
CA TRP A 470 5.21 -0.41 36.17
C TRP A 470 5.17 -1.66 37.04
N GLN A 471 4.00 -2.23 37.28
CA GLN A 471 3.90 -3.49 38.02
C GLN A 471 4.40 -4.66 37.17
N LYS A 472 5.08 -5.64 37.79
CA LYS A 472 5.68 -6.80 37.10
C LYS A 472 4.69 -7.51 36.18
N GLN A 473 3.48 -7.78 36.67
CA GLN A 473 2.40 -8.42 35.91
C GLN A 473 1.97 -7.61 34.68
N THR A 474 2.04 -6.28 34.74
CA THR A 474 1.70 -5.39 33.62
C THR A 474 2.81 -5.38 32.57
N SER A 475 4.08 -5.37 32.97
CA SER A 475 5.22 -5.51 32.07
C SER A 475 5.25 -6.88 31.38
N GLU A 476 4.98 -7.95 32.12
CA GLU A 476 4.83 -9.32 31.58
C GLU A 476 3.65 -9.40 30.60
N GLY A 477 2.52 -8.77 30.96
CA GLY A 477 1.34 -8.67 30.10
C GLY A 477 1.53 -7.79 28.86
N LEU A 478 2.53 -6.91 28.82
CA LEU A 478 2.90 -6.18 27.60
C LEU A 478 3.85 -7.00 26.72
N ALA A 479 4.81 -7.70 27.34
CA ALA A 479 5.81 -8.52 26.63
C ALA A 479 5.18 -9.63 25.76
N GLU A 480 4.05 -10.22 26.19
CA GLU A 480 3.22 -11.14 25.37
C GLU A 480 2.91 -10.57 23.98
N TYR A 481 2.62 -9.26 23.90
CA TYR A 481 2.24 -8.58 22.66
C TYR A 481 3.45 -8.07 21.85
N CYS A 482 4.61 -7.88 22.48
CA CYS A 482 5.86 -7.56 21.79
C CYS A 482 6.34 -8.73 20.90
N MET A 483 6.16 -9.98 21.36
CA MET A 483 6.64 -11.18 20.64
C MET A 483 6.16 -11.31 19.19
N LEU A 484 5.04 -10.69 18.82
CA LEU A 484 4.54 -10.69 17.44
C LEU A 484 5.51 -9.98 16.48
N ILE A 485 6.11 -8.87 16.92
CA ILE A 485 6.92 -7.96 16.09
C ILE A 485 8.39 -7.97 16.52
N ASP A 486 8.84 -9.09 17.11
CA ASP A 486 10.26 -9.34 17.36
C ASP A 486 11.04 -9.29 16.04
N SER A 487 12.15 -8.55 16.01
CA SER A 487 12.92 -8.27 14.79
C SER A 487 13.70 -9.49 14.26
N SER A 488 13.78 -10.58 15.02
CA SER A 488 14.48 -11.81 14.62
C SER A 488 14.07 -12.30 13.23
N SER A 489 15.08 -12.52 12.38
CA SER A 489 14.91 -12.98 10.99
C SER A 489 13.96 -12.09 10.17
N SER A 490 14.11 -10.77 10.26
CA SER A 490 13.28 -9.77 9.55
C SER A 490 11.80 -9.91 9.88
N PHE A 491 11.45 -9.81 11.17
CA PHE A 491 10.07 -9.83 11.67
C PHE A 491 9.28 -11.11 11.31
N ARG A 492 9.96 -12.27 11.34
CA ARG A 492 9.42 -13.56 10.84
C ARG A 492 8.08 -13.94 11.46
N ALA A 493 7.87 -13.70 12.75
CA ALA A 493 6.63 -14.03 13.45
C ALA A 493 5.43 -13.21 12.92
N TYR A 494 5.63 -11.93 12.66
CA TYR A 494 4.63 -11.06 12.05
C TYR A 494 4.36 -11.43 10.58
N ARG A 495 5.41 -11.70 9.79
CA ARG A 495 5.26 -12.16 8.40
C ARG A 495 4.46 -13.46 8.28
N ALA A 496 4.73 -14.45 9.15
CA ALA A 496 3.94 -15.69 9.21
C ALA A 496 2.47 -15.42 9.54
N ALA A 497 2.20 -14.56 10.53
CA ALA A 497 0.84 -14.16 10.88
C ALA A 497 0.11 -13.38 9.75
N LEU A 498 0.82 -12.63 8.90
CA LEU A 498 0.24 -11.99 7.71
C LEU A 498 -0.07 -12.98 6.58
N ALA A 499 0.68 -14.08 6.47
CA ALA A 499 0.38 -15.14 5.52
C ALA A 499 -0.88 -15.93 5.95
N GLU A 500 -0.90 -16.40 7.20
CA GLU A 500 -1.95 -17.28 7.74
C GLU A 500 -3.30 -16.57 7.99
N VAL A 501 -3.33 -15.25 8.15
CA VAL A 501 -4.57 -14.52 8.46
C VAL A 501 -5.46 -14.39 7.22
N GLU A 502 -6.76 -14.65 7.36
CA GLU A 502 -7.75 -14.37 6.32
C GLU A 502 -8.39 -12.98 6.45
N PRO A 503 -8.84 -12.37 5.33
CA PRO A 503 -9.54 -11.09 5.36
C PRO A 503 -10.87 -11.15 6.15
N PRO A 504 -11.34 -10.02 6.74
CA PRO A 504 -10.71 -8.70 6.73
C PRO A 504 -9.51 -8.61 7.69
N CYS A 505 -8.55 -7.74 7.33
CA CYS A 505 -7.30 -7.52 8.04
C CYS A 505 -6.79 -6.11 7.69
N ILE A 506 -6.06 -5.46 8.61
CA ILE A 506 -5.32 -4.23 8.33
C ILE A 506 -3.85 -4.48 8.65
N PRO A 507 -3.00 -4.70 7.63
CA PRO A 507 -1.57 -4.85 7.85
C PRO A 507 -0.97 -3.51 8.30
N TYR A 508 0.02 -3.58 9.20
CA TYR A 508 0.99 -2.50 9.32
C TYR A 508 1.86 -2.48 8.06
N LEU A 509 1.83 -1.35 7.34
CA LEU A 509 2.45 -1.18 6.04
C LEU A 509 3.95 -0.87 6.12
N GLY A 510 4.49 -0.50 7.29
CA GLY A 510 5.89 -0.05 7.40
C GLY A 510 6.89 -1.09 6.89
N LEU A 511 6.62 -2.36 7.18
CA LEU A 511 7.40 -3.50 6.67
C LEU A 511 7.26 -3.68 5.15
N ILE A 512 6.04 -3.52 4.60
CA ILE A 512 5.77 -3.59 3.15
C ILE A 512 6.50 -2.45 2.41
N LEU A 513 6.56 -1.25 3.00
CA LEU A 513 7.32 -0.11 2.48
C LEU A 513 8.84 -0.33 2.56
N GLN A 514 9.34 -0.98 3.61
CA GLN A 514 10.75 -1.39 3.72
C GLN A 514 11.10 -2.43 2.65
N ASP A 515 10.29 -3.49 2.52
CA ASP A 515 10.46 -4.54 1.51
C ASP A 515 10.51 -3.95 0.09
N LEU A 516 9.55 -3.08 -0.27
CA LEU A 516 9.52 -2.43 -1.58
C LEU A 516 10.68 -1.46 -1.81
N THR A 517 11.12 -0.74 -0.78
CA THR A 517 12.30 0.15 -0.87
C THR A 517 13.58 -0.67 -1.06
N PHE A 518 13.73 -1.77 -0.32
CA PHE A 518 14.84 -2.71 -0.47
C PHE A 518 14.89 -3.30 -1.89
N VAL A 519 13.75 -3.83 -2.38
CA VAL A 519 13.65 -4.34 -3.75
C VAL A 519 13.88 -3.25 -4.80
N HIS A 520 13.45 -2.01 -4.54
CA HIS A 520 13.68 -0.89 -5.46
C HIS A 520 15.17 -0.52 -5.59
N LEU A 521 15.91 -0.51 -4.48
CA LEU A 521 17.32 -0.12 -4.42
C LEU A 521 18.28 -1.27 -4.80
N GLY A 522 17.98 -2.50 -4.37
CA GLY A 522 18.84 -3.67 -4.57
C GLY A 522 18.80 -4.29 -5.97
N ASN A 523 17.75 -4.02 -6.76
CA ASN A 523 17.60 -4.54 -8.12
C ASN A 523 17.67 -3.40 -9.16
N PRO A 524 18.45 -3.51 -10.25
CA PRO A 524 18.43 -2.53 -11.33
C PRO A 524 17.08 -2.53 -12.06
N ASP A 525 16.64 -1.37 -12.58
CA ASP A 525 15.37 -1.29 -13.33
C ASP A 525 15.43 -2.02 -14.69
N PHE A 526 16.63 -2.25 -15.21
CA PHE A 526 16.91 -2.91 -16.50
C PHE A 526 17.94 -4.03 -16.34
N ILE A 527 17.87 -5.06 -17.19
CA ILE A 527 18.88 -6.10 -17.39
C ILE A 527 19.13 -6.17 -18.90
N ASP A 528 20.39 -6.08 -19.33
CA ASP A 528 20.79 -6.14 -20.75
C ASP A 528 19.98 -5.19 -21.67
N GLY A 529 19.68 -3.99 -21.19
CA GLY A 529 18.86 -2.98 -21.88
C GLY A 529 17.34 -3.24 -21.87
N LYS A 530 16.90 -4.45 -21.52
CA LYS A 530 15.49 -4.84 -21.35
C LYS A 530 14.98 -4.47 -19.95
N ILE A 531 13.66 -4.34 -19.78
CA ILE A 531 13.02 -4.14 -18.47
C ILE A 531 13.30 -5.35 -17.57
N ASN A 532 13.78 -5.10 -16.35
CA ASN A 532 13.90 -6.14 -15.33
C ASN A 532 12.50 -6.50 -14.79
N PHE A 533 11.89 -7.56 -15.32
CA PHE A 533 10.59 -8.06 -14.84
C PHE A 533 10.72 -8.87 -13.55
N SER A 534 11.89 -9.49 -13.29
CA SER A 534 12.20 -10.16 -12.01
C SER A 534 11.97 -9.22 -10.81
N LYS A 535 12.44 -7.96 -10.92
CA LYS A 535 12.19 -6.89 -9.94
C LYS A 535 10.70 -6.58 -9.75
N ARG A 536 9.93 -6.58 -10.84
CA ARG A 536 8.47 -6.31 -10.80
C ARG A 536 7.71 -7.46 -10.18
N TRP A 537 8.15 -8.70 -10.39
CA TRP A 537 7.60 -9.87 -9.71
C TRP A 537 7.81 -9.83 -8.19
N GLN A 538 9.01 -9.49 -7.73
CA GLN A 538 9.27 -9.24 -6.30
C GLN A 538 8.33 -8.17 -5.72
N GLN A 539 8.15 -7.04 -6.43
CA GLN A 539 7.22 -5.97 -6.03
C GLN A 539 5.76 -6.43 -5.98
N PHE A 540 5.31 -7.21 -6.96
CA PHE A 540 3.98 -7.81 -7.00
C PHE A 540 3.74 -8.76 -5.81
N ASN A 541 4.69 -9.65 -5.54
CA ASN A 541 4.64 -10.59 -4.42
C ASN A 541 4.52 -9.88 -3.05
N ILE A 542 5.28 -8.80 -2.85
CA ILE A 542 5.19 -7.97 -1.62
C ILE A 542 3.80 -7.32 -1.49
N LEU A 543 3.21 -6.90 -2.60
CA LEU A 543 1.90 -6.24 -2.65
C LEU A 543 0.70 -7.21 -2.60
N ASP A 544 0.90 -8.51 -2.83
CA ASP A 544 -0.15 -9.54 -2.86
C ASP A 544 -1.01 -9.51 -1.58
N SER A 545 -0.38 -9.49 -0.41
CA SER A 545 -1.08 -9.42 0.88
C SER A 545 -1.94 -8.15 1.01
N MET A 546 -1.43 -6.99 0.59
CA MET A 546 -2.22 -5.74 0.60
C MET A 546 -3.42 -5.84 -0.34
N ARG A 547 -3.22 -6.32 -1.58
CA ARG A 547 -4.27 -6.54 -2.57
C ARG A 547 -5.31 -7.56 -2.11
N ARG A 548 -4.93 -8.58 -1.32
CA ARG A 548 -5.83 -9.57 -0.70
C ARG A 548 -6.70 -8.91 0.38
N PHE A 549 -6.10 -8.14 1.29
CA PHE A 549 -6.83 -7.53 2.41
C PHE A 549 -7.78 -6.39 2.01
N GLN A 550 -7.53 -5.68 0.91
CA GLN A 550 -8.46 -4.67 0.38
C GLN A 550 -9.72 -5.26 -0.28
N GLN A 551 -9.83 -6.58 -0.49
CA GLN A 551 -10.99 -7.21 -1.16
C GLN A 551 -12.19 -7.43 -0.22
N VAL A 552 -11.98 -7.63 1.08
CA VAL A 552 -13.04 -7.90 2.06
C VAL A 552 -13.09 -6.77 3.07
N HIS A 553 -14.26 -6.16 3.21
CA HIS A 553 -14.47 -4.97 4.02
C HIS A 553 -15.00 -5.31 5.41
N TYR A 554 -14.61 -4.55 6.43
CA TYR A 554 -15.14 -4.68 7.79
C TYR A 554 -16.61 -4.25 7.88
N GLU A 555 -17.49 -5.12 8.41
CA GLU A 555 -18.90 -4.82 8.69
C GLU A 555 -19.10 -4.18 10.08
N LEU A 556 -18.29 -3.18 10.41
CA LEU A 556 -18.32 -2.50 11.71
C LEU A 556 -19.31 -1.34 11.74
N LYS A 557 -20.04 -1.19 12.86
CA LYS A 557 -20.98 -0.08 13.07
C LYS A 557 -20.26 1.10 13.72
N ARG A 558 -20.48 2.29 13.17
CA ARG A 558 -19.96 3.54 13.72
C ARG A 558 -20.64 3.90 15.03
N ASN A 559 -19.85 4.31 16.02
CA ASN A 559 -20.29 4.92 17.27
C ASN A 559 -19.70 6.34 17.37
N ASP A 560 -20.52 7.35 17.06
CA ASP A 560 -20.07 8.74 17.01
C ASP A 560 -19.68 9.31 18.39
N GLU A 561 -20.11 8.72 19.51
CA GLU A 561 -19.66 9.14 20.85
C GLU A 561 -18.18 8.78 21.06
N ILE A 562 -17.78 7.55 20.69
CA ILE A 562 -16.39 7.09 20.77
C ILE A 562 -15.51 7.80 19.74
N VAL A 563 -16.00 7.99 18.50
CA VAL A 563 -15.22 8.71 17.48
C VAL A 563 -15.08 10.21 17.84
N SER A 564 -16.11 10.84 18.41
CA SER A 564 -15.99 12.22 18.93
C SER A 564 -15.09 12.31 20.18
N PHE A 565 -14.91 11.23 20.94
CA PHE A 565 -13.93 11.16 22.03
C PHE A 565 -12.48 11.07 21.52
N PHE A 566 -12.23 10.41 20.38
CA PHE A 566 -10.90 10.41 19.76
C PHE A 566 -10.47 11.78 19.22
N ASN A 567 -11.43 12.61 18.76
CA ASN A 567 -11.19 13.98 18.24
C ASN A 567 -10.05 14.04 17.20
N ASP A 568 -10.12 13.17 16.20
CA ASP A 568 -9.10 12.96 15.14
C ASP A 568 -7.67 12.68 15.67
N PHE A 569 -7.55 12.25 16.93
CA PHE A 569 -6.31 12.09 17.70
C PHE A 569 -5.47 13.37 17.85
N GLY A 570 -6.01 14.54 17.50
CA GLY A 570 -5.27 15.80 17.44
C GLY A 570 -4.87 16.41 18.80
N ASP A 571 -5.51 16.00 19.90
CA ASP A 571 -5.22 16.49 21.25
C ASP A 571 -4.02 15.74 21.89
N HIS A 572 -2.86 15.80 21.23
CA HIS A 572 -1.62 15.16 21.69
C HIS A 572 -0.48 16.15 21.95
N LEU A 573 0.55 15.67 22.67
CA LEU A 573 1.79 16.39 22.95
C LEU A 573 2.86 16.06 21.90
N ALA A 574 3.83 16.96 21.72
CA ALA A 574 5.06 16.71 20.95
C ALA A 574 6.04 15.83 21.75
N GLU A 575 6.95 15.13 21.06
CA GLU A 575 7.88 14.16 21.67
C GLU A 575 8.79 14.81 22.74
N GLU A 576 9.22 16.06 22.54
CA GLU A 576 10.00 16.82 23.52
C GLU A 576 9.21 17.03 24.82
N ALA A 577 7.93 17.41 24.71
CA ALA A 577 7.04 17.62 25.86
C ALA A 577 6.69 16.30 26.57
N LEU A 578 6.51 15.20 25.83
CA LEU A 578 6.39 13.85 26.40
C LEU A 578 7.66 13.49 27.19
N TRP A 579 8.84 13.73 26.61
CA TRP A 579 10.11 13.44 27.26
C TRP A 579 10.34 14.28 28.53
N GLU A 580 10.04 15.58 28.50
CA GLU A 580 10.11 16.47 29.67
C GLU A 580 9.15 16.06 30.78
N LEU A 581 7.90 15.71 30.47
CA LEU A 581 6.95 15.20 31.46
C LEU A 581 7.43 13.86 32.05
N SER A 582 8.03 12.97 31.26
CA SER A 582 8.64 11.75 31.78
C SER A 582 9.77 12.06 32.77
N LEU A 583 10.65 13.00 32.44
CA LEU A 583 11.73 13.44 33.34
C LEU A 583 11.19 14.09 34.62
N LYS A 584 10.07 14.81 34.56
CA LYS A 584 9.39 15.38 35.72
C LYS A 584 8.77 14.31 36.62
N ILE A 585 8.16 13.27 36.05
CA ILE A 585 7.57 12.14 36.78
C ILE A 585 8.66 11.27 37.43
N LYS A 586 9.76 11.04 36.71
CA LYS A 586 10.90 10.23 37.16
C LYS A 586 12.21 10.89 36.70
N PRO A 587 12.91 11.64 37.57
CA PRO A 587 14.19 12.26 37.23
C PRO A 587 15.27 11.26 36.79
N ARG A 588 16.34 11.76 36.15
CA ARG A 588 17.55 10.96 35.89
C ARG A 588 18.35 10.82 37.20
N ASN A 589 18.76 9.59 37.55
CA ASN A 589 19.56 9.29 38.75
C ASN A 589 21.01 9.79 38.64
N ILE A 590 21.21 11.10 38.78
CA ILE A 590 22.52 11.77 38.67
C ILE A 590 23.46 11.35 39.82
N GLN A 591 22.92 11.10 41.03
CA GLN A 591 23.72 10.83 42.23
C GLN A 591 24.63 9.59 42.11
N ARG A 592 24.17 8.50 41.47
CA ARG A 592 24.92 7.23 41.40
C ARG A 592 26.26 7.36 40.67
N ARG A 593 26.37 8.31 39.72
CA ARG A 593 27.61 8.64 38.99
C ARG A 593 28.61 9.51 39.76
N LYS A 594 28.23 10.06 40.94
CA LYS A 594 29.19 10.73 41.84
C LYS A 594 29.90 9.70 42.72
N THR A 595 29.15 8.85 43.42
CA THR A 595 29.73 7.82 44.31
C THR A 595 30.69 6.88 43.58
N GLU A 596 30.35 6.35 42.40
CA GLU A 596 31.27 5.47 41.62
C GLU A 596 32.58 6.15 41.17
N ARG A 597 32.65 7.49 41.23
CA ARG A 597 33.83 8.28 40.88
C ARG A 597 34.59 8.75 42.12
N GLU A 598 33.87 9.07 43.19
CA GLU A 598 34.38 9.44 44.51
C GLU A 598 34.89 8.19 45.30
N GLU A 599 34.48 6.97 44.94
CA GLU A 599 35.06 5.69 45.40
C GLU A 599 36.22 5.19 44.51
N LYS A 600 36.60 5.94 43.47
CA LYS A 600 37.71 5.64 42.54
C LYS A 600 38.73 6.79 42.41
N THR A 601 38.79 7.66 43.41
CA THR A 601 39.78 8.74 43.54
C THR A 601 40.37 8.74 44.94
#